data_AF-A0A9Q1BH70-F1
#
_entry.id   AF-A0A9Q1BH70-F1
#
_cell.length_a   1.000
_cell.length_b   1.000
_cell.length_c   1.000
_cell.angle_alpha   90.00
_cell.angle_beta   90.00
_cell.angle_gamma   90.00
#
_symmetry.space_group_name_H-M   'P 1'
#
loop_
_entity.id
_entity.type
_entity.pdbx_description
1 polymer ?
#
loop_
_entity_poly.entity_id
_entity_poly.type
_entity_poly.pdbx_seq_one_letter_code
_entity_poly.pdbx_strand_id
1 'polypeptide(L)'
;MYRSTLGAAVSHFNINSDHKDEEVSSVFDLQKGDHIVLSGWMLHPRCHAIVVETNEYTDQIKVIRFTYANGVVEEWLPFKQPVYKVLSHNVGRLYTVNSDLFDPDEVISRARSKIDDSNLVYHIALNNCKTFVRWCKTGMKPADVSGYD
;
A
#
# COMPACT_ATOMS: atom_id res chain seq x y z
N MET A 1 47.50 4.11 27.74
CA MET A 1 46.08 4.49 27.93
C MET A 1 45.85 5.84 27.27
N TYR A 2 45.23 5.87 26.09
CA TYR A 2 44.61 7.07 25.52
C TYR A 2 43.31 6.59 24.88
N ARG A 3 42.18 6.91 25.53
CA ARG A 3 40.83 6.70 25.00
C ARG A 3 40.46 7.95 24.22
N SER A 4 40.40 7.86 22.90
CA SER A 4 39.76 8.86 22.05
C SER A 4 38.28 8.48 21.91
N THR A 5 37.41 9.19 22.64
CA THR A 5 35.97 9.17 22.46
C THR A 5 35.61 10.00 21.23
N LEU A 6 35.37 9.33 20.09
CA LEU A 6 34.63 9.91 18.98
C LEU A 6 33.15 9.85 19.34
N GLY A 7 32.61 11.00 19.73
CA GLY A 7 31.17 11.21 19.87
C GLY A 7 30.52 11.06 18.51
N ALA A 8 29.78 9.98 18.31
CA ALA A 8 28.89 9.84 17.17
C ALA A 8 27.76 10.85 17.32
N ALA A 9 27.70 11.80 16.41
CA ALA A 9 26.56 12.69 16.25
C ALA A 9 25.33 11.82 15.95
N VAL A 10 24.44 11.69 16.95
CA VAL A 10 23.13 11.09 16.75
C VAL A 10 22.32 12.11 15.96
N SER A 11 22.30 11.94 14.64
CA SER A 11 21.33 12.62 13.79
C SER A 11 19.94 12.17 14.23
N HIS A 12 19.28 13.00 15.03
CA HIS A 12 17.84 12.90 15.26
C HIS A 12 17.15 13.18 13.92
N PHE A 13 17.01 12.14 13.09
CA PHE A 13 15.99 12.11 12.07
C PHE A 13 14.64 11.96 12.77
N ASN A 14 14.08 13.10 13.19
CA ASN A 14 12.65 13.21 13.44
C ASN A 14 11.95 13.10 12.10
N ILE A 15 11.66 11.86 11.69
CA ILE A 15 10.65 11.60 10.66
C ILE A 15 9.31 11.83 11.35
N ASN A 16 8.90 13.10 11.42
CA ASN A 16 7.48 13.42 11.55
C ASN A 16 6.80 12.92 10.28
N SER A 17 6.22 11.73 10.32
CA SER A 17 5.22 11.32 9.34
C SER A 17 3.98 10.87 10.08
N ASP A 18 3.09 11.83 10.25
CA ASP A 18 1.76 11.78 10.85
C ASP A 18 0.81 10.86 10.03
N HIS A 19 1.18 9.60 9.89
CA HIS A 19 0.44 8.58 9.14
C HIS A 19 0.02 7.47 10.10
N LYS A 20 -1.12 7.67 10.77
CA LYS A 20 -1.73 6.62 11.58
C LYS A 20 -2.45 5.65 10.65
N ASP A 21 -1.69 4.78 9.99
CA ASP A 21 -2.26 3.53 9.48
C ASP A 21 -2.76 2.73 10.68
N GLU A 22 -3.93 2.12 10.59
CA GLU A 22 -4.52 1.37 11.69
C GLU A 22 -4.03 -0.08 11.62
N GLU A 23 -3.41 -0.57 12.69
CA GLU A 23 -3.03 -1.98 12.75
C GLU A 23 -4.28 -2.84 12.81
N VAL A 24 -4.32 -3.83 11.92
CA VAL A 24 -5.44 -4.76 11.78
C VAL A 24 -5.10 -6.02 12.55
N SER A 25 -5.91 -6.30 13.56
CA SER A 25 -5.71 -7.45 14.44
C SER A 25 -6.36 -8.72 13.89
N SER A 26 -7.37 -8.58 13.03
CA SER A 26 -8.14 -9.70 12.52
C SER A 26 -8.70 -9.46 11.12
N VAL A 27 -8.95 -10.53 10.37
CA VAL A 27 -9.67 -10.48 9.09
C VAL A 27 -11.07 -9.88 9.21
N PHE A 28 -11.69 -9.88 10.40
CA PHE A 28 -13.00 -9.26 10.64
C PHE A 28 -12.97 -7.72 10.55
N ASP A 29 -11.80 -7.10 10.72
CA ASP A 29 -11.66 -5.64 10.66
C ASP A 29 -11.48 -5.13 9.21
N LEU A 30 -11.42 -6.06 8.25
CA LEU A 30 -11.22 -5.79 6.84
C LEU A 30 -12.54 -5.84 6.06
N GLN A 31 -12.67 -4.92 5.13
CA GLN A 31 -13.79 -4.81 4.22
C GLN A 31 -13.31 -4.81 2.77
N LYS A 32 -14.19 -5.25 1.89
CA LYS A 32 -14.02 -5.14 0.45
C LYS A 32 -13.65 -3.71 0.06
N GLY A 33 -12.62 -3.55 -0.77
CA GLY A 33 -12.12 -2.25 -1.25
C GLY A 33 -11.17 -1.54 -0.29
N ASP A 34 -10.87 -2.12 0.88
CA ASP A 34 -9.89 -1.56 1.80
C ASP A 34 -8.50 -1.54 1.17
N HIS A 35 -7.79 -0.42 1.40
CA HIS A 35 -6.37 -0.32 1.14
C HIS A 35 -5.62 -0.83 2.37
N ILE A 36 -4.90 -1.93 2.21
CA ILE A 36 -4.01 -2.48 3.25
C ILE A 36 -2.53 -2.41 2.86
N VAL A 37 -1.68 -2.45 3.87
CA VAL A 37 -0.24 -2.62 3.77
C VAL A 37 0.12 -3.93 4.47
N LEU A 38 0.60 -4.86 3.66
CA LEU A 38 1.17 -6.11 4.12
C LEU A 38 2.66 -5.89 4.37
N SER A 39 3.17 -6.44 5.47
CA SER A 39 4.61 -6.55 5.68
C SER A 39 5.20 -7.53 4.65
N GLY A 40 6.14 -7.04 3.83
CA GLY A 40 6.71 -7.79 2.71
C GLY A 40 8.24 -7.88 2.77
N TRP A 41 8.80 -8.95 2.22
CA TRP A 41 10.23 -9.34 2.31
C TRP A 41 11.28 -8.26 1.97
N MET A 42 12.54 -8.57 2.30
CA MET A 42 13.78 -7.76 2.36
C MET A 42 13.98 -6.61 1.33
N LEU A 43 13.32 -6.63 0.17
CA LEU A 43 13.43 -5.60 -0.87
C LEU A 43 12.16 -4.74 -1.06
N HIS A 44 11.05 -5.07 -0.40
CA HIS A 44 9.79 -4.30 -0.38
C HIS A 44 9.11 -4.42 1.01
N PRO A 45 9.60 -3.68 2.02
CA PRO A 45 9.14 -3.80 3.41
C PRO A 45 7.64 -3.52 3.60
N ARG A 46 7.03 -2.79 2.66
CA ARG A 46 5.61 -2.42 2.66
C ARG A 46 5.00 -2.73 1.30
N CYS A 47 4.09 -3.71 1.25
CA CYS A 47 3.37 -4.09 0.05
C CYS A 47 1.92 -3.59 0.15
N HIS A 48 1.55 -2.66 -0.72
CA HIS A 48 0.21 -2.09 -0.77
C HIS A 48 -0.73 -2.98 -1.60
N ALA A 49 -1.94 -3.22 -1.10
CA ALA A 49 -2.92 -4.08 -1.75
C ALA A 49 -4.37 -3.57 -1.54
N ILE A 50 -5.28 -4.03 -2.39
CA ILE A 50 -6.74 -3.86 -2.24
C ILE A 50 -7.35 -5.18 -1.76
N VAL A 51 -8.16 -5.13 -0.70
CA VAL A 51 -8.93 -6.28 -0.22
C VAL A 51 -10.10 -6.55 -1.16
N VAL A 52 -10.25 -7.80 -1.60
CA VAL A 52 -11.38 -8.27 -2.40
C VAL A 52 -12.43 -8.94 -1.52
N GLU A 53 -11.99 -9.87 -0.69
CA GLU A 53 -12.82 -10.67 0.21
C GLU A 53 -11.94 -11.27 1.31
N THR A 54 -12.57 -11.70 2.41
CA THR A 54 -11.92 -12.41 3.52
C THR A 54 -12.53 -13.80 3.66
N ASN A 55 -11.73 -14.75 4.14
CA ASN A 55 -12.17 -16.09 4.49
C ASN A 55 -11.85 -16.33 5.96
N GLU A 56 -12.89 -16.20 6.78
CA GLU A 56 -12.83 -16.28 8.24
C GLU A 56 -12.48 -17.69 8.73
N TYR A 57 -12.91 -18.73 8.00
CA TYR A 57 -12.67 -20.12 8.39
C TYR A 57 -11.22 -20.55 8.24
N THR A 58 -10.50 -19.89 7.32
CA THR A 58 -9.11 -20.24 6.97
C THR A 58 -8.11 -19.15 7.32
N ASP A 59 -8.58 -18.05 7.91
CA ASP A 59 -7.79 -16.85 8.22
C ASP A 59 -7.00 -16.36 6.99
N GLN A 60 -7.72 -16.23 5.86
CA GLN A 60 -7.15 -15.79 4.59
C GLN A 60 -7.79 -14.50 4.12
N ILE A 61 -6.98 -13.71 3.41
CA ILE A 61 -7.41 -12.49 2.73
C ILE A 61 -7.16 -12.66 1.24
N LYS A 62 -8.15 -12.34 0.43
CA LYS A 62 -7.96 -12.23 -1.01
C LYS A 62 -7.67 -10.78 -1.35
N VAL A 63 -6.60 -10.58 -2.09
CA VAL A 63 -6.12 -9.24 -2.41
C VAL A 63 -5.80 -9.10 -3.89
N ILE A 64 -5.89 -7.87 -4.39
CA ILE A 64 -5.27 -7.48 -5.66
C ILE A 64 -4.09 -6.57 -5.34
N ARG A 65 -2.90 -6.94 -5.83
CA ARG A 65 -1.66 -6.17 -5.61
C ARG A 65 -0.78 -6.15 -6.85
N PHE A 66 -0.03 -5.08 -7.01
CA PHE A 66 0.99 -4.97 -8.06
C PHE A 66 2.32 -5.47 -7.52
N THR A 67 2.84 -6.54 -8.13
CA THR A 67 4.08 -7.21 -7.75
C THR A 67 5.19 -6.92 -8.75
N TYR A 68 6.44 -7.00 -8.28
CA TYR A 68 7.60 -6.77 -9.14
C TYR A 68 7.73 -7.82 -10.26
N ALA A 69 7.50 -9.09 -9.94
CA ALA A 69 7.76 -10.21 -10.86
C ALA A 69 6.58 -10.55 -11.77
N ASN A 70 5.34 -10.48 -11.25
CA ASN A 70 4.16 -11.05 -11.91
C ASN A 70 3.16 -9.99 -12.36
N GLY A 71 3.49 -8.71 -12.27
CA GLY A 71 2.53 -7.66 -12.53
C GLY A 71 1.41 -7.63 -11.49
N VAL A 72 0.21 -7.21 -11.90
CA VAL A 72 -0.96 -7.18 -11.02
C VAL A 72 -1.55 -8.57 -10.90
N VAL A 73 -1.67 -9.05 -9.67
CA VAL A 73 -2.18 -10.38 -9.36
C VAL A 73 -3.36 -10.28 -8.39
N GLU A 74 -4.33 -11.17 -8.55
CA GLU A 74 -5.39 -11.44 -7.58
C GLU A 74 -5.10 -12.79 -6.92
N GLU A 75 -4.87 -12.80 -5.61
CA GLU A 75 -4.44 -14.01 -4.90
C GLU A 75 -4.97 -14.08 -3.47
N TRP A 76 -5.10 -15.31 -2.97
CA TRP A 76 -5.35 -15.59 -1.55
C TRP A 76 -4.03 -15.63 -0.79
N LEU A 77 -3.96 -14.88 0.31
CA LEU A 77 -2.82 -14.85 1.22
C LEU A 77 -3.27 -15.24 2.63
N PRO A 78 -2.42 -15.93 3.41
CA PRO A 78 -2.68 -16.09 4.83
C PRO A 78 -2.64 -14.72 5.51
N PHE A 79 -3.60 -14.46 6.41
CA PHE A 79 -3.55 -13.28 7.25
C PHE A 79 -2.40 -13.43 8.24
N LYS A 80 -1.39 -12.56 8.12
CA LYS A 80 -0.20 -12.58 8.97
C LYS A 80 0.12 -11.16 9.41
N GLN A 81 0.02 -10.92 10.71
CA GLN A 81 0.40 -9.66 11.29
C GLN A 81 1.93 -9.42 11.14
N PRO A 82 2.36 -8.15 11.00
CA PRO A 82 1.51 -6.97 11.00
C PRO A 82 0.85 -6.73 9.63
N VAL A 83 -0.44 -6.39 9.67
CA VAL A 83 -1.23 -5.86 8.55
C VAL A 83 -1.73 -4.49 8.99
N TYR A 84 -1.64 -3.49 8.12
CA TYR A 84 -2.13 -2.15 8.42
C TYR A 84 -3.20 -1.74 7.40
N LYS A 85 -4.29 -1.13 7.86
CA LYS A 85 -5.32 -0.51 7.04
C LYS A 85 -5.00 0.97 6.87
N VAL A 86 -4.97 1.43 5.62
CA VAL A 86 -4.74 2.84 5.28
C VAL A 86 -6.09 3.55 5.22
N LEU A 87 -6.28 4.47 6.15
CA LEU A 87 -7.55 5.18 6.29
C LEU A 87 -7.77 6.19 5.15
N SER A 88 -9.03 6.33 4.71
CA SER A 88 -9.42 7.20 3.59
C SER A 88 -8.98 8.66 3.72
N HIS A 89 -8.95 9.22 4.94
CA HIS A 89 -8.43 10.58 5.17
C HIS A 89 -6.91 10.66 4.96
N ASN A 90 -6.19 9.57 5.25
CA ASN A 90 -4.78 9.44 4.93
C ASN A 90 -4.60 9.27 3.42
N VAL A 91 -5.50 8.58 2.71
CA VAL A 91 -5.47 8.55 1.23
C VAL A 91 -5.58 9.98 0.68
N GLY A 92 -6.55 10.79 1.10
CA GLY A 92 -6.70 12.18 0.65
C GLY A 92 -5.50 13.08 0.98
N ARG A 93 -4.92 12.95 2.19
CA ARG A 93 -3.72 13.71 2.63
C ARG A 93 -2.41 13.22 2.02
N LEU A 94 -2.20 11.92 1.89
CA LEU A 94 -1.01 11.31 1.30
C LEU A 94 -0.87 11.68 -0.18
N TYR A 95 -1.96 12.14 -0.78
CA TYR A 95 -2.09 12.38 -2.21
C TYR A 95 -2.48 13.83 -2.55
N THR A 96 -2.66 14.70 -1.55
CA THR A 96 -2.99 16.13 -1.69
C THR A 96 -4.18 16.39 -2.61
N VAL A 97 -5.22 15.56 -2.51
CA VAL A 97 -6.36 15.65 -3.43
C VAL A 97 -7.70 15.66 -2.71
N ASN A 98 -8.51 16.67 -3.05
CA ASN A 98 -9.95 16.73 -2.82
C ASN A 98 -10.71 15.80 -3.78
N SER A 99 -10.18 14.61 -4.09
CA SER A 99 -10.86 13.68 -4.99
C SER A 99 -11.84 12.83 -4.19
N ASP A 100 -13.06 12.72 -4.70
CA ASP A 100 -14.01 11.69 -4.28
C ASP A 100 -13.35 10.33 -4.48
N LEU A 101 -13.24 9.56 -3.39
CA LEU A 101 -12.75 8.19 -3.46
C LEU A 101 -13.80 7.34 -4.16
N PHE A 102 -13.37 6.45 -5.05
CA PHE A 102 -14.26 5.46 -5.63
C PHE A 102 -14.79 4.51 -4.55
N ASP A 103 -16.04 4.08 -4.73
CA ASP A 103 -16.67 3.06 -3.91
C ASP A 103 -15.95 1.70 -4.05
N PRO A 104 -16.15 0.76 -3.11
CA PRO A 104 -15.45 -0.53 -3.12
C PRO A 104 -15.57 -1.34 -4.42
N ASP A 105 -16.72 -1.31 -5.10
CA ASP A 105 -16.95 -2.09 -6.31
C ASP A 105 -16.16 -1.50 -7.47
N GLU A 106 -16.20 -0.18 -7.63
CA GLU A 106 -15.41 0.52 -8.64
C GLU A 106 -13.91 0.36 -8.37
N VAL A 107 -13.45 0.44 -7.12
CA VAL A 107 -12.03 0.21 -6.75
C VAL A 107 -11.55 -1.17 -7.20
N ILE A 108 -12.36 -2.21 -6.99
CA ILE A 108 -12.01 -3.59 -7.37
C ILE A 108 -12.11 -3.78 -8.88
N SER A 109 -13.12 -3.22 -9.53
CA SER A 109 -13.25 -3.22 -11.00
C SER A 109 -12.00 -2.65 -11.65
N ARG A 110 -11.56 -1.49 -11.16
CA ARG A 110 -10.32 -0.82 -11.58
C ARG A 110 -9.10 -1.68 -11.33
N ALA A 111 -8.96 -2.24 -10.14
CA ALA A 111 -7.83 -3.12 -9.80
C ALA A 111 -7.75 -4.34 -10.73
N ARG A 112 -8.89 -5.00 -11.01
CA ARG A 112 -8.98 -6.13 -11.93
C ARG A 112 -8.69 -5.77 -13.37
N SER A 113 -9.03 -4.56 -13.80
CA SER A 113 -8.72 -4.07 -15.17
C SER A 113 -7.22 -4.04 -15.51
N LYS A 114 -6.35 -4.20 -14.50
CA LYS A 114 -4.89 -4.22 -14.64
C LYS A 114 -4.25 -5.60 -14.55
N ILE A 115 -5.05 -6.63 -14.28
CA ILE A 115 -4.59 -8.02 -14.34
C ILE A 115 -4.21 -8.33 -15.81
N ASP A 116 -3.08 -8.98 -16.02
CA ASP A 116 -2.51 -9.32 -17.33
C ASP A 116 -2.22 -8.12 -18.26
N ASP A 117 -2.17 -6.89 -17.73
CA ASP A 117 -1.78 -5.70 -18.50
C ASP A 117 -0.26 -5.74 -18.79
N SER A 118 0.09 -6.33 -19.93
CA SER A 118 1.48 -6.44 -20.41
C SER A 118 2.21 -5.10 -20.61
N ASN A 119 1.49 -3.97 -20.64
CA ASN A 119 2.09 -2.64 -20.73
C ASN A 119 2.44 -2.06 -19.35
N LEU A 120 2.00 -2.70 -18.26
CA LEU A 120 2.22 -2.23 -16.90
C LEU A 120 3.54 -2.78 -16.35
N VAL A 121 4.58 -1.96 -16.37
CA VAL A 121 5.91 -2.33 -15.86
C VAL A 121 6.11 -1.79 -14.45
N TYR A 122 6.54 -2.66 -13.52
CA TYR A 122 6.82 -2.27 -12.14
C TYR A 122 8.10 -1.44 -12.05
N HIS A 123 7.99 -0.24 -11.47
CA HIS A 123 9.12 0.63 -11.15
C HIS A 123 9.09 1.00 -9.68
N ILE A 124 10.09 0.55 -8.92
CA ILE A 124 10.19 0.72 -7.45
C ILE A 124 9.92 2.16 -7.01
N ALA A 125 10.42 3.15 -7.75
CA ALA A 125 10.29 4.56 -7.40
C ALA A 125 9.03 5.26 -7.96
N LEU A 126 8.43 4.77 -9.06
CA LEU A 126 7.45 5.56 -9.84
C LEU A 126 6.14 4.82 -10.14
N ASN A 127 6.20 3.51 -10.39
CA ASN A 127 5.04 2.68 -10.73
C ASN A 127 5.09 1.40 -9.89
N ASN A 128 4.73 1.52 -8.62
CA ASN A 128 4.85 0.45 -7.64
C ASN A 128 3.48 0.11 -7.04
N CYS A 129 3.48 -0.76 -6.03
CA CYS A 129 2.25 -1.18 -5.36
C CYS A 129 1.46 0.01 -4.74
N LYS A 130 2.14 1.05 -4.23
CA LYS A 130 1.50 2.21 -3.63
C LYS A 130 0.78 3.06 -4.68
N THR A 131 1.44 3.33 -5.82
CA THR A 131 0.85 4.12 -6.90
C THR A 131 -0.31 3.38 -7.58
N PHE A 132 -0.19 2.06 -7.72
CA PHE A 132 -1.29 1.22 -8.19
C PHE A 132 -2.54 1.34 -7.32
N VAL A 133 -2.41 1.14 -6.00
CA VAL A 133 -3.55 1.24 -5.08
C VAL A 133 -4.14 2.66 -5.08
N ARG A 134 -3.31 3.70 -5.16
CA ARG A 134 -3.78 5.08 -5.33
C ARG A 134 -4.66 5.22 -6.57
N TRP A 135 -4.18 4.78 -7.73
CA TRP A 135 -4.92 4.86 -8.98
C TRP A 135 -6.26 4.09 -8.90
N CYS A 136 -6.28 2.96 -8.19
CA CYS A 136 -7.52 2.22 -7.95
C CYS A 136 -8.51 3.05 -7.12
N LYS A 137 -8.04 3.73 -6.06
CA LYS A 137 -8.87 4.54 -5.15
C LYS A 137 -9.32 5.89 -5.71
N THR A 138 -8.51 6.53 -6.56
CA THR A 138 -8.73 7.95 -6.93
C THR A 138 -8.71 8.25 -8.42
N GLY A 139 -8.30 7.32 -9.28
CA GLY A 139 -8.17 7.59 -10.71
C GLY A 139 -6.83 8.17 -11.14
N MET A 140 -6.04 8.65 -10.19
CA MET A 140 -4.86 9.46 -10.47
C MET A 140 -3.64 8.62 -10.79
N LYS A 141 -2.92 9.04 -11.82
CA LYS A 141 -1.60 8.54 -12.19
C LYS A 141 -0.52 9.40 -11.52
N PRO A 142 0.75 8.95 -11.47
CA PRO A 142 1.84 9.74 -10.91
C PRO A 142 1.97 11.16 -11.51
N ALA A 143 1.68 11.31 -12.80
CA ALA A 143 1.72 12.60 -13.50
C ALA A 143 0.62 13.60 -13.07
N ASP A 144 -0.45 13.14 -12.42
CA ASP A 144 -1.58 13.97 -12.01
C ASP A 144 -1.35 14.63 -10.64
N VAL A 145 -0.17 14.46 -10.05
CA VAL A 145 0.16 14.86 -8.68
C VAL A 145 1.16 16.00 -8.72
N SER A 146 0.77 17.19 -8.26
CA SER A 146 1.68 18.32 -8.12
C SER A 146 2.80 17.97 -7.11
N GLY A 147 4.06 18.20 -7.52
CA GLY A 147 5.25 17.95 -6.68
C GLY A 147 6.15 16.78 -7.11
N TYR A 148 5.94 16.20 -8.29
CA TYR A 148 6.92 15.35 -8.97
C TYR A 148 7.67 16.17 -10.05
N ASP A 149 8.47 17.14 -9.60
CA ASP A 149 9.57 17.76 -10.37
C ASP A 149 10.89 17.52 -9.60
#